data_AF-A0AAE3CIX0-F1
#
_entry.id   AF-A0AAE3CIX0-F1
#
_cell.length_a   1.000
_cell.length_b   1.000
_cell.length_c   1.000
_cell.angle_alpha   90.00
_cell.angle_beta   90.00
_cell.angle_gamma   90.00
#
_symmetry.space_group_name_H-M   'P 1'
#
loop_
_entity.id
_entity.type
_entity.pdbx_description
1 polymer ?
#
loop_
_entity_poly.entity_id
_entity_poly.type
_entity_poly.pdbx_seq_one_letter_code
_entity_poly.pdbx_strand_id
1 'polypeptide(L)'
;MATRMMERNNIVDGFVRVGDADTRMALNEARKQIGEEAWKHGASPENKQIARDALKARGVRYEEKITGKLVDVGVAQTHPNGETRNKLRVTLEDGRGDKTILSADLDSEFAQRLLAKLDPAIPEHAGKEVTIGGFASMVERDGKTFANHVATLKGADGQEITANPEHNAKATERVKALQQPMLDAGMTDRKVLKQLADSTREKYFLEVAESLSGRMKALGLSSEVPQKYPALEMGAKDRDGVWHNLSLHEKDGELVGTLQRRNQETGEYEKAPLHFQPGELGGMQAEAEFADGKAILIALSRSEPSEHRDAALQAQLYVRGQEKEGKEILEPIHDRPRQVRMNEPLAAIGANSREARLIQERFDVGAKALEPYRAPEVARRAPEPGKQKEMAR
;
A
#
# COMPACT_ATOMS: atom_id res chain seq x y z
N MET A 1 14.44 -7.46 14.60
CA MET A 1 14.56 -6.08 14.08
C MET A 1 13.15 -5.61 13.78
N ALA A 2 12.64 -4.66 14.55
CA ALA A 2 11.28 -4.18 14.40
C ALA A 2 11.20 -3.18 13.24
N THR A 3 10.13 -3.25 12.44
CA THR A 3 9.84 -2.24 11.43
C THR A 3 8.51 -1.59 11.76
N ARG A 4 8.50 -0.27 11.89
CA ARG A 4 7.29 0.53 12.08
C ARG A 4 7.04 1.42 10.87
N MET A 5 5.78 1.52 10.47
CA MET A 5 5.36 2.43 9.41
C MET A 5 4.65 3.64 10.02
N MET A 6 5.09 4.83 9.60
CA MET A 6 4.57 6.12 10.04
C MET A 6 4.00 6.86 8.84
N GLU A 7 2.88 7.55 9.01
CA GLU A 7 2.32 8.43 7.98
C GLU A 7 2.29 9.88 8.44
N ARG A 8 2.50 10.79 7.48
CA ARG A 8 2.24 12.21 7.71
C ARG A 8 0.73 12.43 7.83
N ASN A 9 0.26 12.86 8.99
CA ASN A 9 -1.15 13.21 9.20
C ASN A 9 -1.34 14.73 9.28
N ASN A 10 -1.96 15.31 8.25
CA ASN A 10 -2.09 16.76 8.11
C ASN A 10 -2.88 17.43 9.25
N ILE A 11 -3.84 16.73 9.87
CA ILE A 11 -4.63 17.27 10.99
C ILE A 11 -3.82 17.29 12.29
N VAL A 12 -3.18 16.17 12.62
CA VAL A 12 -2.32 16.05 13.83
C VAL A 12 -1.09 16.95 13.75
N ASP A 13 -0.71 17.30 12.52
CA ASP A 13 0.50 18.04 12.24
C ASP A 13 1.75 17.33 12.78
N GLY A 14 1.84 16.03 12.47
CA GLY A 14 2.94 15.16 12.81
C GLY A 14 2.87 13.83 12.07
N PHE A 15 3.62 12.86 12.56
CA PHE A 15 3.70 11.49 12.09
C PHE A 15 2.99 10.55 13.06
N VAL A 16 2.12 9.69 12.54
CA VAL A 16 1.35 8.72 13.33
C VAL A 16 1.57 7.31 12.79
N ARG A 17 1.38 6.29 13.62
CA ARG A 17 1.59 4.89 13.21
C ARG A 17 0.49 4.44 12.24
N VAL A 18 0.89 3.77 11.17
CA VAL A 18 -0.04 3.19 10.20
C VAL A 18 -0.42 1.77 10.61
N GLY A 19 -1.70 1.41 10.43
CA GLY A 19 -2.20 0.06 10.71
C GLY A 19 -2.46 -0.22 12.20
N ASP A 20 -2.18 0.74 13.07
CA ASP A 20 -2.49 0.70 14.49
C ASP A 20 -3.99 0.92 14.73
N ALA A 21 -4.63 0.06 15.53
CA ALA A 21 -6.06 0.14 15.78
C ALA A 21 -6.41 1.39 16.60
N ASP A 22 -5.64 1.68 17.64
CA ASP A 22 -5.87 2.81 18.53
C ASP A 22 -5.67 4.15 17.81
N THR A 23 -4.66 4.26 16.95
CA THR A 23 -4.45 5.43 16.09
C THR A 23 -5.66 5.68 15.20
N ARG A 24 -6.19 4.63 14.53
CA ARG A 24 -7.38 4.76 13.67
C ARG A 24 -8.62 5.16 14.46
N MET A 25 -8.81 4.60 15.66
CA MET A 25 -9.94 4.96 16.51
C MET A 25 -9.84 6.40 17.00
N ALA A 26 -8.66 6.85 17.46
CA ALA A 26 -8.41 8.23 17.87
C ALA A 26 -8.72 9.22 16.75
N LEU A 27 -8.22 8.96 15.53
CA LEU A 27 -8.44 9.84 14.39
C LEU A 27 -9.92 9.86 13.95
N ASN A 28 -10.63 8.74 14.06
CA ASN A 28 -12.06 8.69 13.79
C ASN A 28 -12.88 9.46 14.85
N GLU A 29 -12.50 9.40 16.13
CA GLU A 29 -13.12 10.20 17.20
C GLU A 29 -12.90 11.70 16.99
N ALA A 30 -11.65 12.08 16.71
CA ALA A 30 -11.31 13.45 16.35
C ALA A 30 -12.12 13.94 15.14
N ARG A 31 -12.22 13.12 14.09
CA ARG A 31 -13.01 13.45 12.89
C ARG A 31 -14.49 13.64 13.19
N LYS A 32 -15.09 12.82 14.07
CA LYS A 32 -16.49 13.00 14.51
C LYS A 32 -16.68 14.31 15.27
N GLN A 33 -15.72 14.70 16.11
CA GLN A 33 -15.78 15.92 16.89
C GLN A 33 -15.56 17.19 16.05
N ILE A 34 -14.59 17.15 15.13
CA ILE A 34 -14.28 18.26 14.20
C ILE A 34 -15.40 18.44 13.17
N GLY A 35 -16.03 17.34 12.75
CA GLY A 35 -17.01 17.33 11.68
C GLY A 35 -16.38 17.20 10.29
N GLU A 36 -17.11 16.58 9.36
CA GLU A 36 -16.61 16.22 8.02
C GLU A 36 -16.12 17.41 7.21
N GLU A 37 -16.84 18.54 7.26
CA GLU A 37 -16.47 19.71 6.48
C GLU A 37 -15.17 20.35 6.99
N ALA A 38 -15.04 20.59 8.29
CA ALA A 38 -13.82 21.13 8.87
C ALA A 38 -12.64 20.16 8.74
N TRP A 39 -12.89 18.84 8.81
CA TRP A 39 -11.88 17.82 8.56
C TRP A 39 -11.32 17.89 7.14
N LYS A 40 -12.19 18.07 6.12
CA LYS A 40 -11.77 18.26 4.72
C LYS A 40 -11.01 19.55 4.49
N HIS A 41 -11.30 20.61 5.26
CA HIS A 41 -10.56 21.88 5.19
C HIS A 41 -9.13 21.77 5.75
N GLY A 42 -8.83 20.71 6.51
CA GLY A 42 -7.47 20.35 6.88
C GLY A 42 -7.02 20.94 8.21
N ALA A 43 -5.75 21.34 8.27
CA ALA A 43 -5.09 21.75 9.50
C ALA A 43 -5.62 23.12 9.99
N SER A 44 -5.93 23.20 11.29
CA SER A 44 -6.16 24.44 12.03
C SER A 44 -5.64 24.24 13.47
N PRO A 45 -5.35 25.30 14.24
CA PRO A 45 -4.93 25.15 15.64
C PRO A 45 -5.92 24.33 16.47
N GLU A 46 -7.22 24.54 16.26
CA GLU A 46 -8.30 23.83 16.94
C GLU A 46 -8.37 22.35 16.52
N ASN A 47 -8.41 22.07 15.20
CA ASN A 47 -8.46 20.71 14.67
C ASN A 47 -7.25 19.89 15.13
N LYS A 48 -6.07 20.53 15.12
CA LYS A 48 -4.81 19.95 15.59
C LYS A 48 -4.89 19.57 17.07
N GLN A 49 -5.42 20.46 17.91
CA GLN A 49 -5.57 20.20 19.34
C GLN A 49 -6.53 19.04 19.57
N ILE A 50 -7.71 19.05 18.94
CA ILE A 50 -8.70 17.97 19.05
C ILE A 50 -8.10 16.61 18.65
N ALA A 51 -7.38 16.56 17.53
CA ALA A 51 -6.76 15.32 17.06
C ALA A 51 -5.64 14.83 18.00
N ARG A 52 -4.81 15.73 18.53
CA ARG A 52 -3.74 15.39 19.48
C ARG A 52 -4.30 14.92 20.82
N ASP A 53 -5.39 15.53 21.30
CA ASP A 53 -6.06 15.10 22.53
C ASP A 53 -6.71 13.73 22.39
N ALA A 54 -7.34 13.45 21.25
CA ALA A 54 -7.90 12.11 20.96
C ALA A 54 -6.81 11.03 20.93
N LEU A 55 -5.64 11.31 20.32
CA LEU A 55 -4.50 10.39 20.35
C LEU A 55 -4.01 10.17 21.78
N LYS A 56 -3.86 11.25 22.56
CA LYS A 56 -3.40 11.20 23.96
C LYS A 56 -4.35 10.40 24.84
N ALA A 57 -5.67 10.57 24.68
CA ALA A 57 -6.69 9.84 25.43
C ALA A 57 -6.61 8.32 25.23
N ARG A 58 -6.08 7.87 24.08
CA ARG A 58 -5.86 6.46 23.75
C ARG A 58 -4.42 5.98 23.99
N GLY A 59 -3.57 6.80 24.60
CA GLY A 59 -2.16 6.46 24.81
C GLY A 59 -1.32 6.39 23.53
N VAL A 60 -1.84 6.88 22.41
CA VAL A 60 -1.15 6.88 21.12
C VAL A 60 -0.20 8.06 21.06
N ARG A 61 1.06 7.80 20.72
CA ARG A 61 2.08 8.83 20.48
C ARG A 61 2.08 9.24 19.01
N TYR A 62 2.23 10.54 18.78
CA TYR A 62 2.64 11.10 17.49
C TYR A 62 4.08 11.63 17.59
N GLU A 63 4.75 11.71 16.46
CA GLU A 63 6.12 12.22 16.36
C GLU A 63 6.12 13.46 15.47
N GLU A 64 6.67 14.58 15.92
CA GLU A 64 6.82 15.78 15.06
C GLU A 64 8.04 15.68 14.14
N LYS A 65 8.98 14.80 14.52
CA LYS A 65 10.20 14.48 13.79
C LYS A 65 10.52 13.00 13.94
N ILE A 66 11.11 12.42 12.92
CA ILE A 66 11.69 11.08 12.93
C ILE A 66 13.17 11.19 12.56
N THR A 67 14.01 10.42 13.23
CA THR A 67 15.47 10.46 13.07
C THR A 67 16.00 9.04 12.87
N GLY A 68 17.00 8.90 12.01
CA GLY A 68 17.72 7.66 11.80
C GLY A 68 18.58 7.73 10.55
N LYS A 69 19.34 6.67 10.27
CA LYS A 69 20.15 6.54 9.07
C LYS A 69 19.27 6.44 7.84
N LEU A 70 19.49 7.28 6.83
CA LEU A 70 18.76 7.22 5.57
C LEU A 70 19.19 5.98 4.77
N VAL A 71 18.38 4.91 4.81
CA VAL A 71 18.74 3.63 4.19
C VAL A 71 17.93 3.32 2.94
N ASP A 72 16.76 3.93 2.76
CA ASP A 72 15.99 3.73 1.53
C ASP A 72 15.08 4.92 1.19
N VAL A 73 14.87 5.12 -0.12
CA VAL A 73 13.87 6.02 -0.68
C VAL A 73 13.22 5.26 -1.83
N GLY A 74 11.89 5.23 -1.84
CA GLY A 74 11.15 4.50 -2.86
C GLY A 74 9.70 4.92 -2.97
N VAL A 75 8.97 4.18 -3.80
CA VAL A 75 7.55 4.39 -4.04
C VAL A 75 6.80 3.11 -3.72
N ALA A 76 5.61 3.23 -3.16
CA ALA A 76 4.68 2.14 -3.03
C ALA A 76 3.30 2.55 -3.54
N GLN A 77 2.62 1.63 -4.20
CA GLN A 77 1.22 1.83 -4.57
C GLN A 77 0.31 1.27 -3.47
N THR A 78 -0.69 2.06 -3.13
CA THR A 78 -1.77 1.68 -2.20
C THR A 78 -3.10 1.75 -2.92
N HIS A 79 -4.06 0.93 -2.50
CA HIS A 79 -5.38 0.85 -3.15
C HIS A 79 -6.52 1.17 -2.16
N PRO A 80 -6.51 2.32 -1.47
CA PRO A 80 -7.63 2.71 -0.61
C PRO A 80 -8.91 2.81 -1.44
N ASN A 81 -9.95 2.06 -1.05
CA ASN A 81 -11.27 2.08 -1.71
C ASN A 81 -11.23 1.80 -3.23
N GLY A 82 -10.21 1.08 -3.72
CA GLY A 82 -10.06 0.74 -5.14
C GLY A 82 -9.36 1.82 -5.99
N GLU A 83 -8.98 2.96 -5.42
CA GLU A 83 -8.17 3.98 -6.10
C GLU A 83 -6.69 3.71 -5.89
N THR A 84 -5.90 3.64 -6.96
CA THR A 84 -4.44 3.56 -6.85
C THR A 84 -3.88 4.92 -6.43
N ARG A 85 -3.10 4.93 -5.35
CA ARG A 85 -2.35 6.10 -4.87
C ARG A 85 -0.88 5.77 -4.73
N ASN A 86 -0.03 6.62 -5.31
CA ASN A 86 1.41 6.53 -5.12
C ASN A 86 1.79 7.15 -3.79
N LYS A 87 2.57 6.40 -3.00
CA LYS A 87 3.11 6.84 -1.71
C LYS A 87 4.62 6.94 -1.84
N LEU A 88 5.18 8.08 -1.46
CA LEU A 88 6.60 8.19 -1.14
C LEU A 88 6.89 7.37 0.11
N ARG A 89 7.93 6.54 0.05
CA ARG A 89 8.49 5.84 1.21
C ARG A 89 9.92 6.28 1.47
N VAL A 90 10.22 6.61 2.72
CA VAL A 90 11.58 6.91 3.20
C VAL A 90 11.85 6.02 4.40
N THR A 91 12.87 5.19 4.33
CA THR A 91 13.24 4.28 5.42
C THR A 91 14.42 4.84 6.18
N LEU A 92 14.22 5.01 7.48
CA LEU A 92 15.25 5.39 8.44
C LEU A 92 15.56 4.21 9.36
N GLU A 93 16.83 3.89 9.53
CA GLU A 93 17.30 2.83 10.45
C GLU A 93 17.90 3.45 11.72
N ASP A 94 17.47 3.00 12.90
CA ASP A 94 18.03 3.45 14.16
C ASP A 94 19.34 2.70 14.51
N GLY A 95 20.01 3.12 15.59
CA GLY A 95 21.27 2.50 16.03
C GLY A 95 21.16 1.03 16.48
N ARG A 96 19.94 0.49 16.60
CA ARG A 96 19.64 -0.91 16.98
C ARG A 96 19.24 -1.76 15.77
N GLY A 97 19.18 -1.17 14.57
CA GLY A 97 18.71 -1.83 13.35
C GLY A 97 17.19 -1.86 13.20
N ASP A 98 16.44 -1.16 14.07
CA ASP A 98 15.00 -1.00 13.90
C ASP A 98 14.72 0.03 12.80
N LYS A 99 13.71 -0.24 11.97
CA LYS A 99 13.38 0.57 10.80
C LYS A 99 12.11 1.37 11.02
N THR A 100 12.16 2.65 10.68
CA THR A 100 10.99 3.53 10.56
C THR A 100 10.78 3.85 9.09
N ILE A 101 9.64 3.43 8.53
CA ILE A 101 9.24 3.76 7.17
C ILE A 101 8.25 4.93 7.23
N LEU A 102 8.68 6.12 6.80
CA LEU A 102 7.78 7.23 6.54
C LEU A 102 7.04 7.00 5.23
N SER A 103 5.72 7.08 5.26
CA SER A 103 4.84 6.98 4.11
C SER A 103 4.05 8.28 3.96
N ALA A 104 4.09 8.91 2.78
CA ALA A 104 3.33 10.11 2.46
C ALA A 104 2.72 10.01 1.07
N ASP A 105 1.52 10.53 0.84
CA ASP A 105 0.94 10.60 -0.50
C ASP A 105 1.81 11.46 -1.41
N LEU A 106 2.14 10.94 -2.59
CA LEU A 106 3.05 11.59 -3.52
C LEU A 106 2.45 12.86 -4.15
N ASP A 107 1.12 12.93 -4.23
CA ASP A 107 0.38 14.13 -4.62
C ASP A 107 0.38 15.22 -3.52
N SER A 108 0.81 14.89 -2.30
CA SER A 108 0.87 15.85 -1.19
C SER A 108 2.05 16.81 -1.32
N GLU A 109 1.82 18.06 -0.93
CA GLU A 109 2.85 19.09 -0.89
C GLU A 109 4.05 18.69 0.00
N PHE A 110 3.77 18.00 1.12
CA PHE A 110 4.80 17.48 2.02
C PHE A 110 5.75 16.51 1.29
N ALA A 111 5.22 15.52 0.59
CA ALA A 111 6.04 14.52 -0.11
C ALA A 111 6.86 15.16 -1.23
N GLN A 112 6.28 16.08 -1.99
CA GLN A 112 6.96 16.77 -3.09
C GLN A 112 8.10 17.67 -2.59
N ARG A 113 7.88 18.39 -1.48
CA ARG A 113 8.92 19.18 -0.81
C ARG A 113 10.02 18.30 -0.21
N LEU A 114 9.65 17.16 0.37
CA LEU A 114 10.60 16.20 0.92
C LEU A 114 11.47 15.59 -0.18
N LEU A 115 10.89 15.19 -1.31
CA LEU A 115 11.63 14.68 -2.47
C LEU A 115 12.67 15.67 -2.98
N ALA A 116 12.30 16.95 -3.09
CA ALA A 116 13.23 17.98 -3.51
C ALA A 116 14.41 18.15 -2.53
N LYS A 117 14.24 17.84 -1.24
CA LYS A 117 15.32 17.84 -0.23
C LYS A 117 16.12 16.55 -0.24
N LEU A 118 15.48 15.42 -0.53
CA LEU A 118 16.16 14.12 -0.64
C LEU A 118 17.13 14.08 -1.84
N ASP A 119 16.83 14.81 -2.92
CA ASP A 119 17.68 14.85 -4.11
C ASP A 119 19.14 15.25 -3.85
N PRO A 120 19.43 16.40 -3.21
CA PRO A 120 20.77 16.72 -2.78
C PRO A 120 21.22 15.95 -1.53
N ALA A 121 20.29 15.43 -0.71
CA ALA A 121 20.66 14.67 0.48
C ALA A 121 21.29 13.31 0.15
N ILE A 122 20.79 12.59 -0.87
CA ILE A 122 21.24 11.22 -1.14
C ILE A 122 22.74 11.13 -1.43
N PRO A 123 23.34 11.97 -2.29
CA PRO A 123 24.78 11.94 -2.52
C PRO A 123 25.65 12.13 -1.26
N GLU A 124 25.18 12.91 -0.28
CA GLU A 124 26.00 13.34 0.86
C GLU A 124 25.63 12.66 2.19
N HIS A 125 24.37 12.25 2.35
CA HIS A 125 23.78 11.79 3.60
C HIS A 125 23.17 10.39 3.56
N ALA A 126 23.20 9.70 2.40
CA ALA A 126 22.75 8.31 2.38
C ALA A 126 23.62 7.43 3.31
N GLY A 127 22.97 6.57 4.09
CA GLY A 127 23.59 5.78 5.17
C GLY A 127 23.95 6.57 6.42
N LYS A 128 23.82 7.91 6.41
CA LYS A 128 24.07 8.79 7.55
C LYS A 128 22.77 9.16 8.23
N GLU A 129 22.87 9.59 9.49
CA GLU A 129 21.73 10.07 10.25
C GLU A 129 21.15 11.34 9.62
N VAL A 130 19.83 11.31 9.44
CA VAL A 130 19.02 12.45 9.04
C VAL A 130 17.82 12.58 9.96
N THR A 131 17.29 13.79 10.09
CA THR A 131 16.03 14.05 10.80
C THR A 131 15.01 14.62 9.84
N ILE A 132 13.89 13.92 9.67
CA ILE A 132 12.75 14.37 8.88
C ILE A 132 11.71 14.96 9.82
N GLY A 133 11.29 16.19 9.57
CA GLY A 133 10.19 16.85 10.28
C GLY A 133 9.10 17.30 9.32
N GLY A 134 7.95 17.65 9.87
CA GLY A 134 6.87 18.24 9.09
C GLY A 134 5.92 19.07 9.95
N PHE A 135 5.54 20.24 9.45
CA PHE A 135 4.60 21.12 10.12
C PHE A 135 3.74 21.88 9.10
N ALA A 136 2.58 22.35 9.53
CA ALA A 136 1.71 23.22 8.74
C ALA A 136 2.05 24.69 9.04
N SER A 137 2.22 25.48 8.00
CA SER A 137 2.40 26.93 8.09
C SER A 137 1.21 27.60 7.42
N MET A 138 0.53 28.49 8.14
CA MET A 138 -0.58 29.25 7.59
C MET A 138 -0.05 30.41 6.75
N VAL A 139 -0.50 30.51 5.51
CA VAL A 139 -0.18 31.62 4.61
C VAL A 139 -1.46 32.27 4.10
N GLU A 140 -1.44 33.59 3.98
CA GLU A 140 -2.54 34.35 3.41
C GLU A 140 -2.27 34.60 1.92
N ARG A 141 -3.24 34.28 1.06
CA ARG A 141 -3.20 34.57 -0.39
C ARG A 141 -4.59 35.01 -0.83
N ASP A 142 -4.70 36.14 -1.52
CA ASP A 142 -5.97 36.68 -2.02
C ASP A 142 -7.08 36.78 -0.95
N GLY A 143 -6.71 37.17 0.28
CA GLY A 143 -7.64 37.27 1.42
C GLY A 143 -8.15 35.93 1.96
N LYS A 144 -7.50 34.81 1.61
CA LYS A 144 -7.79 33.46 2.12
C LYS A 144 -6.57 32.86 2.80
N THR A 145 -6.80 32.18 3.91
CA THR A 145 -5.76 31.44 4.64
C THR A 145 -5.63 30.02 4.10
N PHE A 146 -4.41 29.59 3.81
CA PHE A 146 -4.07 28.25 3.34
C PHE A 146 -3.05 27.63 4.30
N ALA A 147 -3.21 26.35 4.60
CA ALA A 147 -2.20 25.57 5.30
C ALA A 147 -1.19 25.02 4.27
N ASN A 148 0.04 25.54 4.28
CA ASN A 148 1.16 24.94 3.55
C ASN A 148 1.79 23.84 4.40
N HIS A 149 1.92 22.65 3.84
CA HIS A 149 2.56 21.54 4.54
C HIS A 149 4.06 21.53 4.25
N VAL A 150 4.84 22.00 5.22
CA VAL A 150 6.30 22.08 5.12
C VAL A 150 6.92 20.73 5.48
N ALA A 151 7.92 20.32 4.70
CA ALA A 151 8.81 19.22 5.04
C ALA A 151 10.18 19.79 5.40
N THR A 152 10.77 19.31 6.50
CA THR A 152 12.16 19.60 6.87
C THR A 152 13.00 18.34 6.77
N LEU A 153 14.24 18.50 6.37
CA LEU A 153 15.23 17.43 6.31
C LEU A 153 16.56 18.00 6.82
N LYS A 154 17.05 17.47 7.92
CA LYS A 154 18.29 17.91 8.55
C LYS A 154 19.34 16.83 8.53
N GLY A 155 20.60 17.22 8.32
CA GLY A 155 21.75 16.33 8.51
C GLY A 155 22.02 16.03 9.98
N ALA A 156 23.01 15.20 10.24
CA ALA A 156 23.47 14.85 11.60
C ALA A 156 24.00 16.07 12.39
N ASP A 157 24.45 17.10 11.69
CA ASP A 157 24.89 18.39 12.26
C ASP A 157 23.71 19.31 12.63
N GLY A 158 22.47 18.89 12.36
CA GLY A 158 21.26 19.67 12.60
C GLY A 158 21.01 20.78 11.58
N GLN A 159 21.87 20.92 10.54
CA GLN A 159 21.66 21.88 9.47
C GLN A 159 20.59 21.40 8.50
N GLU A 160 19.79 22.34 8.00
CA GLU A 160 18.73 22.05 7.05
C GLU A 160 19.31 21.79 5.65
N ILE A 161 18.97 20.64 5.08
CA ILE A 161 19.31 20.31 3.70
C ILE A 161 18.38 21.10 2.78
N THR A 162 18.98 21.93 1.93
CA THR A 162 18.24 22.80 1.01
C THR A 162 17.59 21.98 -0.09
N ALA A 163 16.36 22.32 -0.45
CA ALA A 163 15.66 21.65 -1.54
C ALA A 163 16.29 22.01 -2.89
N ASN A 164 16.42 21.05 -3.81
CA ASN A 164 16.76 21.35 -5.19
C ASN A 164 15.62 22.18 -5.81
N PRO A 165 15.87 23.45 -6.18
CA PRO A 165 14.83 24.35 -6.69
C PRO A 165 14.32 23.95 -8.08
N GLU A 166 15.09 23.17 -8.84
CA GLU A 166 14.74 22.78 -10.20
C GLU A 166 13.49 21.90 -10.27
N HIS A 167 13.21 21.11 -9.22
CA HIS A 167 12.07 20.18 -9.28
C HIS A 167 10.73 20.90 -9.42
N ASN A 168 10.52 21.98 -8.67
CA ASN A 168 9.29 22.75 -8.76
C ASN A 168 9.18 23.50 -10.10
N ALA A 169 10.31 24.00 -10.62
CA ALA A 169 10.35 24.68 -11.92
C ALA A 169 9.98 23.71 -13.05
N LYS A 170 10.62 22.54 -13.11
CA LYS A 170 10.36 21.49 -14.12
C LYS A 170 8.94 20.94 -14.03
N ALA A 171 8.42 20.72 -12.83
CA ALA A 171 7.02 20.31 -12.65
C ALA A 171 6.05 21.36 -13.20
N THR A 172 6.30 22.64 -12.91
CA THR A 172 5.48 23.76 -13.40
C THR A 172 5.55 23.91 -14.92
N GLU A 173 6.74 23.73 -15.50
CA GLU A 173 6.94 23.75 -16.94
C GLU A 173 6.15 22.64 -17.64
N ARG A 174 6.23 21.40 -17.14
CA ARG A 174 5.45 20.27 -17.68
C ARG A 174 3.94 20.50 -17.58
N VAL A 175 3.46 21.05 -16.47
CA VAL A 175 2.04 21.41 -16.31
C VAL A 175 1.62 22.45 -17.36
N LYS A 176 2.41 23.52 -17.52
CA LYS A 176 2.14 24.57 -18.51
C LYS A 176 2.13 24.01 -19.93
N ALA A 177 3.14 23.22 -20.28
CA ALA A 177 3.24 22.59 -21.60
C ALA A 177 2.02 21.70 -21.92
N LEU A 178 1.46 21.02 -20.91
CA LEU A 178 0.30 20.16 -21.09
C LEU A 178 -1.03 20.94 -21.12
N GLN A 179 -1.14 22.04 -20.36
CA GLN A 179 -2.34 22.87 -20.32
C GLN A 179 -2.47 23.83 -21.50
N GLN A 180 -1.35 24.32 -22.05
CA GLN A 180 -1.35 25.36 -23.08
C GLN A 180 -2.21 25.01 -24.31
N PRO A 181 -2.12 23.79 -24.89
CA PRO A 181 -2.97 23.44 -26.04
C PRO A 181 -4.48 23.46 -25.71
N MET A 182 -4.85 23.13 -24.47
CA MET A 182 -6.24 23.18 -24.03
C MET A 182 -6.73 24.62 -23.87
N LEU A 183 -5.88 25.49 -23.29
CA LEU A 183 -6.18 26.91 -23.17
C LEU A 183 -6.30 27.58 -24.54
N ASP A 184 -5.42 27.24 -25.48
CA ASP A 184 -5.44 27.75 -26.86
C ASP A 184 -6.70 27.28 -27.61
N ALA A 185 -7.21 26.08 -27.28
CA ALA A 185 -8.48 25.55 -27.77
C ALA A 185 -9.71 26.13 -27.05
N GLY A 186 -9.53 27.10 -26.13
CA GLY A 186 -10.62 27.77 -25.41
C GLY A 186 -11.16 27.04 -24.18
N MET A 187 -10.48 25.99 -23.70
CA MET A 187 -10.89 25.28 -22.47
C MET A 187 -10.69 26.18 -21.25
N THR A 188 -11.78 26.48 -20.54
CA THR A 188 -11.76 27.31 -19.32
C THR A 188 -12.20 26.58 -18.05
N ASP A 189 -12.52 25.29 -18.15
CA ASP A 189 -12.93 24.48 -16.99
C ASP A 189 -11.75 24.31 -16.02
N ARG A 190 -11.80 25.09 -14.94
CA ARG A 190 -10.79 25.11 -13.88
C ARG A 190 -10.63 23.75 -13.19
N LYS A 191 -11.69 22.94 -13.11
CA LYS A 191 -11.64 21.62 -12.45
C LYS A 191 -10.83 20.65 -13.29
N VAL A 192 -11.09 20.62 -14.60
CA VAL A 192 -10.35 19.78 -15.56
C VAL A 192 -8.89 20.18 -15.61
N LEU A 193 -8.61 21.49 -15.77
CA LEU A 193 -7.24 22.01 -15.80
C LEU A 193 -6.48 21.69 -14.51
N LYS A 194 -7.13 21.82 -13.34
CA LYS A 194 -6.52 21.48 -12.05
C LYS A 194 -6.21 19.98 -11.94
N GLN A 195 -7.15 19.10 -12.29
CA GLN A 195 -6.92 17.66 -12.26
C GLN A 195 -5.73 17.25 -13.15
N LEU A 196 -5.64 17.86 -14.34
CA LEU A 196 -4.54 17.65 -15.26
C LEU A 196 -3.20 18.13 -14.66
N ALA A 197 -3.19 19.30 -14.02
CA ALA A 197 -2.02 19.83 -13.34
C ALA A 197 -1.55 18.93 -12.19
N ASP A 198 -2.50 18.48 -11.35
CA ASP A 198 -2.21 17.65 -10.18
C ASP A 198 -1.65 16.28 -10.62
N SER A 199 -2.27 15.63 -11.61
CA SER A 199 -1.78 14.36 -12.17
C SER A 199 -0.41 14.49 -12.85
N THR A 200 -0.18 15.58 -13.59
CA THR A 200 1.12 15.82 -14.25
C THR A 200 2.23 16.06 -13.24
N ARG A 201 1.92 16.80 -12.18
CA ARG A 201 2.86 17.05 -11.08
C ARG A 201 3.17 15.76 -10.34
N GLU A 202 2.17 14.95 -10.00
CA GLU A 202 2.37 13.65 -9.36
C GLU A 202 3.27 12.75 -10.23
N LYS A 203 3.01 12.66 -11.53
CA LYS A 203 3.84 11.87 -12.46
C LYS A 203 5.29 12.33 -12.48
N TYR A 204 5.53 13.65 -12.49
CA TYR A 204 6.90 14.17 -12.42
C TYR A 204 7.60 13.74 -11.12
N PHE A 205 6.95 13.87 -9.97
CA PHE A 205 7.55 13.48 -8.70
C PHE A 205 7.67 11.97 -8.52
N LEU A 206 6.87 11.17 -9.24
CA LEU A 206 7.04 9.73 -9.34
C LEU A 206 8.37 9.40 -10.03
N GLU A 207 8.64 10.00 -11.19
CA GLU A 207 9.90 9.84 -11.91
C GLU A 207 11.10 10.28 -11.05
N VAL A 208 10.97 11.36 -10.28
CA VAL A 208 12.01 11.81 -9.33
C VAL A 208 12.23 10.77 -8.23
N ALA A 209 11.16 10.27 -7.60
CA ALA A 209 11.27 9.27 -6.54
C ALA A 209 11.89 7.95 -7.03
N GLU A 210 11.55 7.50 -8.23
CA GLU A 210 12.14 6.32 -8.89
C GLU A 210 13.63 6.53 -9.17
N SER A 211 14.01 7.71 -9.67
CA SER A 211 15.42 8.09 -9.87
C SER A 211 16.23 8.11 -8.56
N LEU A 212 15.66 8.66 -7.49
CA LEU A 212 16.27 8.64 -6.16
C LEU A 212 16.43 7.21 -5.63
N SER A 213 15.42 6.36 -5.82
CA SER A 213 15.48 4.95 -5.46
C SER A 213 16.59 4.22 -6.21
N GLY A 214 16.73 4.48 -7.51
CA GLY A 214 17.84 3.95 -8.32
C GLY A 214 19.21 4.35 -7.78
N ARG A 215 19.38 5.60 -7.34
CA ARG A 215 20.62 6.07 -6.68
C ARG A 215 20.86 5.39 -5.34
N MET A 216 19.84 5.21 -4.50
CA MET A 216 19.97 4.48 -3.23
C MET A 216 20.41 3.03 -3.44
N LYS A 217 19.90 2.38 -4.50
CA LYS A 217 20.32 1.03 -4.89
C LYS A 217 21.76 1.00 -5.40
N ALA A 218 22.16 1.96 -6.23
CA ALA A 218 23.54 2.07 -6.71
C ALA A 218 24.56 2.28 -5.58
N LEU A 219 24.14 2.88 -4.46
CA LEU A 219 24.95 3.03 -3.24
C LEU A 219 24.94 1.78 -2.34
N GLY A 220 24.19 0.73 -2.68
CA GLY A 220 24.09 -0.51 -1.90
C GLY A 220 23.34 -0.38 -0.56
N LEU A 221 22.57 0.70 -0.37
CA LEU A 221 21.87 0.99 0.89
C LEU A 221 20.43 0.50 0.90
N SER A 222 19.75 0.64 -0.23
CA SER A 222 18.39 0.12 -0.39
C SER A 222 18.48 -1.40 -0.34
N SER A 223 18.02 -2.01 0.76
CA SER A 223 17.74 -3.44 0.78
C SER A 223 16.80 -3.70 -0.39
N GLU A 224 17.22 -4.52 -1.35
CA GLU A 224 16.36 -4.95 -2.46
C GLU A 224 14.98 -5.20 -1.87
N VAL A 225 13.98 -4.38 -2.25
CA VAL A 225 12.59 -4.79 -2.08
C VAL A 225 12.61 -6.19 -2.67
N PRO A 226 12.38 -7.26 -1.87
CA PRO A 226 12.59 -8.61 -2.37
C PRO A 226 11.80 -8.67 -3.65
N GLN A 227 12.53 -8.76 -4.76
CA GLN A 227 11.96 -8.64 -6.08
C GLN A 227 10.82 -9.64 -6.05
N LYS A 228 9.56 -9.19 -6.18
CA LYS A 228 8.44 -10.11 -6.04
C LYS A 228 8.69 -11.19 -7.07
N TYR A 229 9.00 -12.39 -6.61
CA TYR A 229 9.30 -13.47 -7.50
C TYR A 229 8.02 -13.75 -8.30
N PRO A 230 8.12 -14.04 -9.60
CA PRO A 230 6.97 -14.50 -10.37
C PRO A 230 6.29 -15.64 -9.64
N ALA A 231 5.08 -15.38 -9.15
CA ALA A 231 4.37 -16.32 -8.30
C ALA A 231 2.87 -16.14 -8.48
N LEU A 232 2.13 -17.19 -8.16
CA LEU A 232 0.72 -17.05 -7.87
C LEU A 232 0.53 -16.66 -6.40
N GLU A 233 -0.45 -15.81 -6.15
CA GLU A 233 -0.74 -15.28 -4.83
C GLU A 233 -2.23 -15.46 -4.49
N MET A 234 -2.51 -15.68 -3.21
CA MET A 234 -3.84 -15.63 -2.63
C MET A 234 -3.76 -15.01 -1.23
N GLY A 235 -4.63 -14.04 -0.97
CA GLY A 235 -4.85 -13.48 0.37
C GLY A 235 -6.18 -13.95 0.93
N ALA A 236 -6.19 -14.45 2.16
CA ALA A 236 -7.38 -14.81 2.90
C ALA A 236 -7.33 -14.23 4.31
N LYS A 237 -8.45 -13.69 4.78
CA LYS A 237 -8.60 -13.24 6.17
C LYS A 237 -9.43 -14.26 6.92
N ASP A 238 -8.96 -14.70 8.08
CA ASP A 238 -9.72 -15.60 8.94
C ASP A 238 -10.81 -14.87 9.73
N ARG A 239 -11.57 -15.63 10.53
CA ARG A 239 -12.67 -15.13 11.36
C ARG A 239 -12.20 -14.18 12.46
N ASP A 240 -10.99 -14.36 12.97
CA ASP A 240 -10.37 -13.53 14.01
C ASP A 240 -9.66 -12.29 13.44
N GLY A 241 -9.61 -12.19 12.11
CA GLY A 241 -9.05 -11.07 11.37
C GLY A 241 -7.56 -11.19 11.02
N VAL A 242 -6.93 -12.36 11.19
CA VAL A 242 -5.57 -12.65 10.74
C VAL A 242 -5.55 -12.81 9.22
N TRP A 243 -4.59 -12.14 8.59
CA TRP A 243 -4.31 -12.32 7.17
C TRP A 243 -3.35 -13.47 6.94
N HIS A 244 -3.75 -14.35 6.02
CA HIS A 244 -2.98 -15.45 5.46
C HIS A 244 -2.67 -15.13 4.00
N ASN A 245 -1.40 -15.09 3.65
CA ASN A 245 -0.93 -14.83 2.28
C ASN A 245 -0.20 -16.07 1.77
N LEU A 246 -0.78 -16.72 0.78
CA LEU A 246 -0.17 -17.83 0.06
C LEU A 246 0.59 -17.30 -1.15
N SER A 247 1.79 -17.82 -1.36
CA SER A 247 2.57 -17.66 -2.59
C SER A 247 2.94 -19.03 -3.13
N LEU A 248 2.75 -19.26 -4.44
CA LEU A 248 3.04 -20.51 -5.13
C LEU A 248 3.95 -20.24 -6.33
N HIS A 249 4.91 -21.13 -6.57
CA HIS A 249 5.76 -21.12 -7.75
C HIS A 249 6.19 -22.54 -8.11
N GLU A 250 6.73 -22.68 -9.32
CA GLU A 250 7.29 -23.93 -9.82
C GLU A 250 8.76 -24.02 -9.41
N LYS A 251 9.16 -25.20 -8.93
CA LYS A 251 10.55 -25.53 -8.67
C LYS A 251 10.78 -26.99 -9.00
N ASP A 252 11.67 -27.26 -9.95
CA ASP A 252 12.09 -28.61 -10.36
C ASP A 252 10.93 -29.54 -10.77
N GLY A 253 9.89 -28.98 -11.40
CA GLY A 253 8.68 -29.68 -11.83
C GLY A 253 7.61 -29.85 -10.75
N GLU A 254 7.88 -29.35 -9.54
CA GLU A 254 6.98 -29.40 -8.40
C GLU A 254 6.35 -28.03 -8.11
N LEU A 255 5.15 -28.06 -7.54
CA LEU A 255 4.48 -26.86 -7.05
C LEU A 255 4.89 -26.66 -5.58
N VAL A 256 5.63 -25.60 -5.32
CA VAL A 256 6.10 -25.22 -3.99
C VAL A 256 5.56 -23.85 -3.61
N GLY A 257 5.64 -23.50 -2.33
CA GLY A 257 5.11 -22.22 -1.89
C GLY A 257 5.51 -21.79 -0.50
N THR A 258 4.85 -20.75 -0.05
CA THR A 258 4.97 -20.24 1.32
C THR A 258 3.60 -19.74 1.78
N LEU A 259 3.19 -20.15 2.96
CA LEU A 259 2.08 -19.52 3.68
C LEU A 259 2.65 -18.53 4.67
N GLN A 260 2.20 -17.27 4.60
CA GLN A 260 2.57 -16.24 5.55
C GLN A 260 1.36 -15.85 6.38
N ARG A 261 1.53 -15.72 7.69
CA ARG A 261 0.49 -15.17 8.57
C ARG A 261 1.09 -14.09 9.47
N ARG A 262 0.27 -13.13 9.88
CA ARG A 262 0.70 -12.11 10.84
C ARG A 262 0.38 -12.57 12.25
N ASN A 263 1.39 -12.73 13.09
CA ASN A 263 1.24 -13.05 14.50
C ASN A 263 0.51 -11.88 15.20
N GLN A 264 -0.58 -12.17 15.93
CA GLN A 264 -1.38 -11.14 16.60
C GLN A 264 -0.68 -10.54 17.83
N GLU A 265 0.15 -11.32 18.53
CA GLU A 265 0.84 -10.90 19.75
C GLU A 265 2.08 -10.05 19.44
N THR A 266 2.91 -10.50 18.49
CA THR A 266 4.16 -9.82 18.12
C THR A 266 3.98 -8.81 16.98
N GLY A 267 2.94 -8.96 16.19
CA GLY A 267 2.71 -8.19 14.97
C GLY A 267 3.64 -8.55 13.80
N GLU A 268 4.56 -9.51 13.99
CA GLU A 268 5.52 -10.00 13.00
C GLU A 268 4.88 -10.98 12.02
N TYR A 269 5.53 -11.18 10.87
CA TYR A 269 5.09 -12.17 9.88
C TYR A 269 5.83 -13.49 10.10
N GLU A 270 5.06 -14.55 10.31
CA GLU A 270 5.56 -15.92 10.29
C GLU A 270 5.42 -16.50 8.88
N LYS A 271 6.35 -17.37 8.49
CA LYS A 271 6.36 -18.01 7.18
C LYS A 271 6.54 -19.52 7.35
N ALA A 272 5.72 -20.29 6.67
CA ALA A 272 5.84 -21.74 6.59
C ALA A 272 6.06 -22.16 5.13
N PRO A 273 7.12 -22.94 4.82
CA PRO A 273 7.33 -23.47 3.47
C PRO A 273 6.26 -24.51 3.15
N LEU A 274 5.92 -24.63 1.86
CA LEU A 274 4.90 -25.56 1.37
C LEU A 274 5.45 -26.42 0.25
N HIS A 275 5.12 -27.71 0.30
CA HIS A 275 5.35 -28.69 -0.76
C HIS A 275 4.01 -29.32 -1.12
N PHE A 276 3.51 -29.04 -2.32
CA PHE A 276 2.20 -29.52 -2.74
C PHE A 276 2.29 -30.92 -3.33
N GLN A 277 1.42 -31.80 -2.85
CA GLN A 277 1.27 -33.18 -3.33
C GLN A 277 -0.20 -33.49 -3.60
N PRO A 278 -0.53 -34.49 -4.44
CA PRO A 278 -1.90 -34.94 -4.60
C PRO A 278 -2.49 -35.35 -3.24
N GLY A 279 -3.70 -34.88 -2.93
CA GLY A 279 -4.30 -35.07 -1.61
C GLY A 279 -5.74 -35.57 -1.63
N GLU A 280 -6.25 -35.96 -0.45
CA GLU A 280 -7.52 -36.69 -0.29
C GLU A 280 -8.78 -35.86 -0.60
N LEU A 281 -8.68 -34.53 -0.56
CA LEU A 281 -9.79 -33.62 -0.90
C LEU A 281 -9.93 -33.38 -2.41
N GLY A 282 -9.12 -34.07 -3.22
CA GLY A 282 -8.98 -33.81 -4.65
C GLY A 282 -8.08 -32.60 -4.94
N GLY A 283 -7.36 -32.65 -6.06
CA GLY A 283 -6.37 -31.64 -6.41
C GLY A 283 -5.06 -31.81 -5.63
N MET A 284 -4.45 -30.68 -5.23
CA MET A 284 -3.14 -30.67 -4.57
C MET A 284 -3.26 -30.10 -3.15
N GLN A 285 -2.50 -30.65 -2.21
CA GLN A 285 -2.50 -30.27 -0.81
C GLN A 285 -1.09 -30.04 -0.29
N ALA A 286 -0.95 -29.13 0.67
CA ALA A 286 0.28 -28.92 1.43
C ALA A 286 -0.08 -28.58 2.87
N GLU A 287 0.86 -28.83 3.80
CA GLU A 287 0.72 -28.42 5.19
C GLU A 287 1.74 -27.35 5.54
N ALA A 288 1.28 -26.30 6.20
CA ALA A 288 2.09 -25.26 6.79
C ALA A 288 2.21 -25.50 8.28
N GLU A 289 3.41 -25.80 8.75
CA GLU A 289 3.75 -25.85 10.17
C GLU A 289 4.33 -24.51 10.62
N PHE A 290 3.70 -23.90 11.61
CA PHE A 290 4.19 -22.67 12.25
C PHE A 290 4.80 -22.96 13.63
N ALA A 291 5.52 -21.99 14.17
CA ALA A 291 6.25 -22.15 15.43
C ALA A 291 5.34 -22.40 16.66
N ASP A 292 4.05 -22.08 16.57
CA ASP A 292 3.05 -22.39 17.61
C ASP A 292 2.53 -23.84 17.55
N GLY A 293 3.05 -24.66 16.63
CA GLY A 293 2.65 -26.05 16.44
C GLY A 293 1.28 -26.23 15.78
N LYS A 294 0.62 -25.16 15.31
CA LYS A 294 -0.65 -25.27 14.59
C LYS A 294 -0.39 -25.49 13.11
N ALA A 295 -0.69 -26.70 12.63
CA ALA A 295 -0.65 -27.02 11.22
C ALA A 295 -1.88 -26.43 10.49
N ILE A 296 -1.64 -25.73 9.39
CA ILE A 296 -2.68 -25.29 8.46
C ILE A 296 -2.58 -26.14 7.21
N LEU A 297 -3.68 -26.81 6.84
CA LEU A 297 -3.78 -27.53 5.58
C LEU A 297 -4.25 -26.57 4.48
N ILE A 298 -3.57 -26.60 3.34
CA ILE A 298 -3.90 -25.82 2.15
C ILE A 298 -4.35 -26.80 1.07
N ALA A 299 -5.58 -26.67 0.58
CA ALA A 299 -6.08 -27.43 -0.56
C ALA A 299 -6.23 -26.52 -1.78
N LEU A 300 -5.62 -26.92 -2.89
CA LEU A 300 -5.76 -26.31 -4.20
C LEU A 300 -6.69 -27.15 -5.07
N SER A 301 -7.69 -26.51 -5.66
CA SER A 301 -8.66 -27.18 -6.52
C SER A 301 -9.07 -26.31 -7.69
N ARG A 302 -9.61 -26.96 -8.72
CA ARG A 302 -10.25 -26.33 -9.85
C ARG A 302 -11.70 -26.03 -9.49
N SER A 303 -12.16 -24.81 -9.73
CA SER A 303 -13.58 -24.49 -9.62
C SER A 303 -14.36 -25.05 -10.80
N GLU A 304 -15.62 -25.40 -10.59
CA GLU A 304 -16.51 -25.69 -11.71
C GLU A 304 -16.71 -24.43 -12.57
N PRO A 305 -16.69 -24.56 -13.90
CA PRO A 305 -17.08 -23.45 -14.78
C PRO A 305 -18.58 -23.15 -14.59
N SER A 306 -18.96 -21.89 -14.79
CA SER A 306 -20.36 -21.46 -14.79
C SER A 306 -20.69 -20.68 -16.06
N GLU A 307 -21.97 -20.41 -16.32
CA GLU A 307 -22.43 -19.68 -17.51
C GLU A 307 -21.73 -18.32 -17.72
N HIS A 308 -21.12 -17.75 -16.67
CA HIS A 308 -20.51 -16.44 -16.70
C HIS A 308 -19.02 -16.44 -16.30
N ARG A 309 -18.44 -17.61 -15.99
CA ARG A 309 -17.04 -17.70 -15.52
C ARG A 309 -16.39 -19.01 -15.94
N ASP A 310 -15.20 -18.89 -16.50
CA ASP A 310 -14.31 -20.03 -16.73
C ASP A 310 -13.89 -20.68 -15.39
N ALA A 311 -13.48 -21.95 -15.46
CA ALA A 311 -12.88 -22.66 -14.35
C ALA A 311 -11.63 -21.91 -13.85
N ALA A 312 -11.48 -21.77 -12.53
CA ALA A 312 -10.39 -21.05 -11.89
C ALA A 312 -9.67 -21.89 -10.85
N LEU A 313 -8.38 -21.59 -10.63
CA LEU A 313 -7.64 -22.15 -9.52
C LEU A 313 -8.11 -21.50 -8.22
N GLN A 314 -8.49 -22.32 -7.25
CA GLN A 314 -8.92 -21.88 -5.92
C GLN A 314 -8.08 -22.54 -4.84
N ALA A 315 -7.92 -21.84 -3.73
CA ALA A 315 -7.29 -22.33 -2.52
C ALA A 315 -8.29 -22.24 -1.34
N GLN A 316 -8.30 -23.27 -0.51
CA GLN A 316 -9.00 -23.29 0.76
C GLN A 316 -8.02 -23.65 1.87
N LEU A 317 -8.05 -22.86 2.94
CA LEU A 317 -7.25 -23.06 4.14
C LEU A 317 -8.10 -23.75 5.21
N TYR A 318 -7.52 -24.74 5.88
CA TYR A 318 -8.16 -25.50 6.96
C TYR A 318 -7.27 -25.58 8.20
N VAL A 319 -7.91 -25.60 9.37
CA VAL A 319 -7.28 -26.02 10.63
C VAL A 319 -7.75 -27.44 10.94
N ARG A 320 -6.83 -28.31 11.34
CA ARG A 320 -7.14 -29.64 11.86
C ARG A 320 -7.70 -29.50 13.28
N GLY A 321 -8.92 -30.00 13.48
CA GLY A 321 -9.60 -30.10 14.77
C GLY A 321 -9.97 -31.54 15.10
N GLN A 322 -10.50 -31.77 16.30
CA GLN A 322 -11.05 -33.06 16.70
C GLN A 322 -12.48 -32.90 17.20
N GLU A 323 -13.38 -33.76 16.71
CA GLU A 323 -14.70 -33.93 17.29
C GLU A 323 -14.62 -34.59 18.67
N LYS A 324 -15.73 -34.52 19.43
CA LYS A 324 -15.85 -35.14 20.76
C LYS A 324 -15.58 -36.65 20.78
N GLU A 325 -15.68 -37.31 19.63
CA GLU A 325 -15.43 -38.74 19.44
C GLU A 325 -13.99 -39.06 18.98
N GLY A 326 -13.10 -38.05 18.94
CA GLY A 326 -11.71 -38.20 18.51
C GLY A 326 -11.52 -38.27 16.99
N LYS A 327 -12.60 -38.13 16.22
CA LYS A 327 -12.54 -38.04 14.76
C LYS A 327 -11.96 -36.69 14.34
N GLU A 328 -11.00 -36.73 13.44
CA GLU A 328 -10.40 -35.52 12.89
C GLU A 328 -11.40 -34.78 11.98
N ILE A 329 -11.48 -33.47 12.17
CA ILE A 329 -12.28 -32.57 11.34
C ILE A 329 -11.41 -31.48 10.74
N LEU A 330 -11.74 -31.06 9.51
CA LEU A 330 -11.09 -29.96 8.84
C LEU A 330 -12.02 -28.75 8.86
N GLU A 331 -11.67 -27.76 9.68
CA GLU A 331 -12.45 -26.53 9.79
C GLU A 331 -11.90 -25.47 8.83
N PRO A 332 -12.72 -24.94 7.89
CA PRO A 332 -12.26 -23.92 6.97
C PRO A 332 -11.98 -22.60 7.70
N ILE A 333 -10.81 -22.01 7.44
CA ILE A 333 -10.39 -20.72 8.00
C ILE A 333 -11.21 -19.54 7.47
N HIS A 334 -11.72 -19.67 6.24
CA HIS A 334 -12.54 -18.68 5.56
C HIS A 334 -13.74 -19.31 4.86
N ASP A 335 -14.84 -18.57 4.75
CA ASP A 335 -16.16 -19.13 4.38
C ASP A 335 -16.25 -19.72 2.96
N ARG A 336 -15.37 -19.30 2.04
CA ARG A 336 -15.38 -19.75 0.64
C ARG A 336 -13.97 -19.87 0.10
N PRO A 337 -13.69 -20.82 -0.82
CA PRO A 337 -12.41 -20.90 -1.50
C PRO A 337 -12.06 -19.58 -2.18
N ARG A 338 -10.79 -19.21 -2.11
CA ARG A 338 -10.27 -17.95 -2.67
C ARG A 338 -9.56 -18.24 -3.97
N GLN A 339 -9.76 -17.38 -4.96
CA GLN A 339 -9.05 -17.50 -6.23
C GLN A 339 -7.56 -17.24 -6.03
N VAL A 340 -6.75 -18.05 -6.69
CA VAL A 340 -5.31 -17.93 -6.77
C VAL A 340 -4.96 -17.27 -8.10
N ARG A 341 -4.14 -16.21 -8.08
CA ARG A 341 -3.90 -15.35 -9.25
C ARG A 341 -2.43 -15.00 -9.43
N MET A 342 -2.01 -14.67 -10.65
CA MET A 342 -0.68 -14.16 -10.93
C MET A 342 -0.45 -12.83 -10.21
N ASN A 343 0.72 -12.69 -9.61
CA ASN A 343 1.24 -11.39 -9.26
C ASN A 343 1.72 -10.64 -10.52
N GLU A 344 1.99 -9.35 -10.37
CA GLU A 344 2.41 -8.49 -11.48
C GLU A 344 3.66 -8.99 -12.23
N PRO A 345 4.73 -9.46 -11.56
CA PRO A 345 5.87 -10.09 -12.22
C PRO A 345 5.52 -11.31 -13.07
N LEU A 346 4.68 -12.22 -12.55
CA LEU A 346 4.27 -13.41 -13.30
C LEU A 346 3.35 -13.05 -14.48
N ALA A 347 2.48 -12.06 -14.30
CA ALA A 347 1.61 -11.56 -15.37
C ALA A 347 2.40 -10.89 -16.50
N ALA A 348 3.52 -10.23 -16.20
CA ALA A 348 4.41 -9.65 -17.21
C ALA A 348 5.11 -10.71 -18.07
N ILE A 349 5.40 -11.88 -17.51
CA ILE A 349 5.92 -13.05 -18.25
C ILE A 349 4.78 -13.71 -19.05
N GLY A 350 3.56 -13.66 -18.50
CA GLY A 350 2.34 -14.12 -19.14
C GLY A 350 2.17 -15.63 -19.13
N ALA A 351 1.26 -16.12 -19.97
CA ALA A 351 0.83 -17.53 -20.03
C ALA A 351 1.93 -18.55 -20.36
N ASN A 352 3.11 -18.08 -20.79
CA ASN A 352 4.25 -18.91 -21.17
C ASN A 352 5.22 -19.20 -20.02
N SER A 353 4.99 -18.68 -18.82
CA SER A 353 5.80 -19.01 -17.66
C SER A 353 5.68 -20.49 -17.28
N ARG A 354 6.72 -21.04 -16.64
CA ARG A 354 6.74 -22.45 -16.23
C ARG A 354 5.65 -22.71 -15.19
N GLU A 355 5.44 -21.75 -14.31
CA GLU A 355 4.41 -21.72 -13.28
C GLU A 355 3.01 -21.76 -13.89
N ALA A 356 2.74 -20.93 -14.92
CA ALA A 356 1.44 -20.90 -15.58
C ALA A 356 1.15 -22.20 -16.33
N ARG A 357 2.16 -22.79 -16.98
CA ARG A 357 2.04 -24.05 -17.71
C ARG A 357 1.78 -25.23 -16.78
N LEU A 358 2.59 -25.36 -15.72
CA LEU A 358 2.41 -26.42 -14.72
C LEU A 358 0.98 -26.40 -14.17
N ILE A 359 0.39 -25.22 -13.99
CA ILE A 359 -0.94 -25.07 -13.40
C ILE A 359 -2.05 -25.30 -14.42
N GLN A 360 -1.86 -24.87 -15.67
CA GLN A 360 -2.74 -25.27 -16.78
C GLN A 360 -2.77 -26.80 -16.91
N GLU A 361 -1.62 -27.46 -16.84
CA GLU A 361 -1.49 -28.91 -16.95
C GLU A 361 -2.10 -29.65 -15.75
N ARG A 362 -1.86 -29.18 -14.51
CA ARG A 362 -2.30 -29.87 -13.28
C ARG A 362 -3.77 -29.65 -12.95
N PHE A 363 -4.34 -28.50 -13.31
CA PHE A 363 -5.69 -28.11 -12.89
C PHE A 363 -6.65 -27.87 -14.04
N ASP A 364 -6.22 -28.00 -15.31
CA ASP A 364 -7.06 -27.76 -16.49
C ASP A 364 -7.80 -26.40 -16.41
N VAL A 365 -7.03 -25.35 -16.09
CA VAL A 365 -7.48 -23.96 -16.00
C VAL A 365 -6.79 -23.12 -17.06
N GLY A 366 -7.54 -22.32 -17.81
CA GLY A 366 -6.98 -21.45 -18.84
C GLY A 366 -6.15 -20.29 -18.26
N ALA A 367 -5.20 -19.75 -19.02
CA ALA A 367 -4.35 -18.63 -18.59
C ALA A 367 -5.13 -17.41 -18.08
N LYS A 368 -6.29 -17.12 -18.69
CA LYS A 368 -7.19 -16.02 -18.26
C LYS A 368 -7.68 -16.19 -16.83
N ALA A 369 -7.84 -17.42 -16.36
CA ALA A 369 -8.32 -17.71 -15.02
C ALA A 369 -7.28 -17.38 -13.93
N LEU A 370 -6.03 -17.17 -14.32
CA LEU A 370 -4.93 -16.79 -13.45
C LEU A 370 -4.62 -15.30 -13.51
N GLU A 371 -5.34 -14.50 -14.31
CA GLU A 371 -5.05 -13.08 -14.46
C GLU A 371 -5.11 -12.32 -13.11
N PRO A 372 -4.24 -11.32 -12.92
CA PRO A 372 -4.28 -10.46 -11.74
C PRO A 372 -5.68 -9.89 -11.52
N TYR A 373 -6.02 -9.58 -10.28
CA TYR A 373 -7.28 -8.89 -9.99
C TYR A 373 -7.30 -7.51 -10.64
N ARG A 374 -8.05 -7.42 -11.74
CA ARG A 374 -8.58 -6.16 -12.22
C ARG A 374 -9.84 -5.88 -11.41
N ALA A 375 -9.78 -4.87 -10.55
CA ALA A 375 -11.01 -4.32 -10.00
C ALA A 375 -11.95 -4.07 -11.19
N PRO A 376 -13.23 -4.47 -11.10
CA PRO A 376 -14.18 -4.12 -12.14
C PRO A 376 -14.06 -2.61 -12.34
N GLU A 377 -13.76 -2.17 -13.56
CA GLU A 377 -14.03 -0.79 -13.93
C GLU A 377 -15.50 -0.61 -13.59
N VAL A 378 -15.78 0.14 -12.53
CA VAL A 378 -17.15 0.52 -12.21
C VAL A 378 -17.57 1.33 -13.42
N ALA A 379 -18.26 0.66 -14.35
CA ALA A 379 -18.88 1.30 -15.48
C ALA A 379 -19.74 2.41 -14.88
N ARG A 380 -19.27 3.65 -15.03
CA ARG A 380 -20.03 4.86 -14.74
C ARG A 380 -21.19 4.89 -15.72
N ARG A 381 -22.20 4.05 -15.52
CA ARG A 381 -23.54 4.36 -15.99
C ARG A 381 -24.03 5.46 -15.06
N ALA A 382 -23.81 6.70 -15.49
CA ALA A 382 -24.55 7.82 -14.96
C ALA A 382 -26.05 7.44 -15.01
N PRO A 383 -26.82 7.67 -13.94
CA PRO A 383 -28.27 7.53 -14.05
C PRO A 383 -28.74 8.50 -15.12
N GLU A 384 -29.49 8.00 -16.12
CA GLU A 384 -30.12 8.86 -17.12
C GLU A 384 -30.99 9.90 -16.40
N PRO A 385 -30.78 11.20 -16.66
CA PRO A 385 -31.60 12.24 -16.06
C PRO A 385 -32.96 12.25 -16.79
N GLY A 386 -33.93 11.48 -16.30
CA GLY A 386 -35.21 11.41 -17.02
C GLY A 386 -36.41 10.68 -16.39
N LYS A 387 -36.35 10.16 -15.16
CA LYS A 387 -37.52 9.50 -14.54
C LYS A 387 -37.76 9.87 -13.07
N GLN A 388 -37.87 11.16 -12.80
CA GLN A 388 -38.50 11.67 -11.57
C GLN A 388 -39.47 12.80 -11.90
N LYS A 389 -40.50 12.48 -12.70
CA LYS A 389 -41.72 13.28 -12.82
C LYS A 389 -42.91 12.38 -13.11
N GLU A 390 -43.19 11.44 -12.21
CA GLU A 390 -44.49 10.74 -12.22
C GLU A 390 -44.77 10.01 -10.89
N MET A 391 -44.56 10.69 -9.75
CA MET A 391 -45.16 10.28 -8.46
C MET A 391 -45.48 11.52 -7.61
N ALA A 392 -46.13 12.50 -8.24
CA ALA A 392 -46.77 13.61 -7.54
C ALA A 392 -47.95 14.09 -8.39
N ARG A 393 -48.97 13.23 -8.50
CA ARG A 393 -50.36 13.62 -8.75
C ARG A 393 -51.27 12.70 -7.98
#